data_AF-A0A2K3L919-F1
#
_entry.id   AF-A0A2K3L919-F1
#
_cell.length_a   1.000
_cell.length_b   1.000
_cell.length_c   1.000
_cell.angle_alpha   90.00
_cell.angle_beta   90.00
_cell.angle_gamma   90.00
#
_symmetry.space_group_name_H-M   'P 1'
#
loop_
_entity.id
_entity.type
_entity.pdbx_description
1 polymer ?
#
loop_
_entity_poly.entity_id
_entity_poly.type
_entity_poly.pdbx_seq_one_letter_code
_entity_poly.pdbx_strand_id
1 'polypeptide(L)'
;GIVLRPGFIYGKRKVDGFEIPLDLVGEPVERILKAVENFTKPLSSLPASDLLLAPPVSVDDVASAVINGIADDDFFGVFTIDQIKEAAKNVRV
;
A
#
# COMPACT_ATOMS: atom_id res chain seq x y z
N GLY A 1 1.04 11.50 -16.31
CA GLY A 1 2.16 10.85 -15.59
C GLY A 1 1.73 10.61 -14.16
N ILE A 2 2.07 9.46 -13.60
CA ILE A 2 1.60 9.05 -12.27
C ILE A 2 2.75 9.02 -11.26
N VAL A 3 2.46 9.34 -10.01
CA VAL A 3 3.37 9.16 -8.87
C VAL A 3 2.62 8.40 -7.79
N LEU A 4 3.03 7.16 -7.51
CA LEU A 4 2.49 6.38 -6.41
C LEU A 4 3.33 6.65 -5.15
N ARG A 5 2.68 7.02 -4.05
CA ARG A 5 3.33 7.24 -2.75
C ARG A 5 2.89 6.16 -1.75
N PRO A 6 3.37 4.91 -1.89
CA PRO A 6 3.08 3.87 -0.93
C PRO A 6 3.84 4.12 0.39
N GLY A 7 3.30 3.58 1.48
CA GLY A 7 4.02 3.39 2.74
C GLY A 7 4.90 2.14 2.69
N PHE A 8 4.85 1.32 3.75
CA PHE A 8 5.54 0.03 3.75
C PHE A 8 4.88 -0.95 2.75
N ILE A 9 5.66 -1.49 1.81
CA ILE A 9 5.18 -2.49 0.83
C ILE A 9 5.48 -3.89 1.36
N TYR A 10 4.47 -4.75 1.39
CA TYR A 10 4.62 -6.16 1.76
C TYR A 10 4.21 -7.08 0.60
N GLY A 11 4.83 -8.26 0.52
CA GLY A 11 4.81 -9.10 -0.67
C GLY A 11 5.92 -10.15 -0.66
N LYS A 12 5.89 -11.09 -1.61
CA LYS A 12 7.07 -11.92 -1.91
C LYS A 12 8.18 -11.04 -2.46
N ARG A 13 9.28 -10.92 -1.73
CA ARG A 13 10.45 -10.13 -2.15
C ARG A 13 11.56 -11.07 -2.59
N LYS A 14 12.07 -10.90 -3.81
CA LYS A 14 13.25 -11.62 -4.28
C LYS A 14 14.52 -10.80 -4.00
N VAL A 15 15.45 -11.36 -3.23
CA VAL A 15 16.77 -10.75 -2.96
C VAL A 15 17.84 -11.82 -3.14
N ASP A 16 18.85 -11.55 -3.96
CA ASP A 16 19.97 -12.48 -4.25
C ASP A 16 19.54 -13.90 -4.64
N GLY A 17 18.45 -14.02 -5.39
CA GLY A 17 17.92 -15.31 -5.85
C GLY A 17 17.04 -16.05 -4.85
N PHE A 18 16.93 -15.56 -3.61
CA PHE A 18 16.05 -16.11 -2.58
C PHE A 18 14.70 -15.37 -2.56
N GLU A 19 13.61 -16.13 -2.46
CA GLU A 19 12.28 -15.58 -2.22
C GLU A 19 12.04 -15.44 -0.71
N ILE A 20 11.93 -14.19 -0.26
CA ILE A 20 11.61 -13.83 1.12
C ILE A 20 10.10 -13.55 1.16
N PRO A 21 9.29 -14.43 1.79
CA PRO A 21 7.85 -14.21 1.93
C PRO A 21 7.60 -13.18 3.03
N LEU A 22 7.67 -11.88 2.70
CA LEU A 22 7.30 -10.83 3.66
C LEU A 22 5.81 -10.88 4.01
N ASP A 23 5.01 -11.63 3.25
CA ASP A 23 3.58 -11.87 3.45
C ASP A 23 3.27 -12.50 4.81
N LEU A 24 4.10 -13.45 5.26
CA LEU A 24 3.89 -14.21 6.50
C LEU A 24 3.94 -13.32 7.76
N VAL A 25 4.58 -12.16 7.66
CA VAL A 25 4.66 -11.15 8.73
C VAL A 25 3.82 -9.93 8.38
N GLY A 26 3.82 -9.52 7.12
CA GLY A 26 3.17 -8.31 6.61
C GLY A 26 1.65 -8.36 6.63
N GLU A 27 1.04 -9.49 6.30
CA GLU A 27 -0.44 -9.61 6.30
C GLU A 27 -1.02 -9.57 7.73
N PRO A 28 -0.48 -10.31 8.73
CA PRO A 28 -0.90 -10.14 10.12
C PRO A 28 -0.70 -8.70 10.63
N VAL A 29 0.43 -8.07 10.32
CA VAL A 29 0.71 -6.68 10.70
C VAL A 29 -0.26 -5.71 10.03
N GLU A 30 -0.62 -5.90 8.76
CA GLU A 30 -1.62 -5.08 8.08
C GLU A 30 -2.98 -5.22 8.75
N ARG A 31 -3.40 -6.45 9.07
CA ARG A 31 -4.70 -6.68 9.74
C ARG A 31 -4.73 -6.04 11.13
N ILE A 32 -3.64 -6.12 11.89
CA ILE A 32 -3.51 -5.47 13.18
C ILE A 32 -3.55 -3.95 13.01
N LEU A 33 -2.72 -3.37 12.15
CA LEU A 33 -2.67 -1.93 11.92
C LEU A 33 -4.02 -1.38 11.44
N LYS A 34 -4.72 -2.06 10.53
CA LYS A 34 -6.09 -1.72 10.13
C LYS A 34 -7.09 -1.82 11.29
N ALA A 35 -6.96 -2.83 12.14
CA ALA A 35 -7.84 -2.98 13.31
C ALA A 35 -7.60 -1.89 14.37
N VAL A 36 -6.36 -1.44 14.53
CA VAL A 36 -5.97 -0.36 15.45
C VAL A 36 -6.09 1.03 14.80
N GLU A 37 -6.35 1.11 13.49
CA GLU A 37 -6.45 2.35 12.72
C GLU A 37 -7.50 3.33 13.29
N ASN A 38 -8.61 2.82 13.80
CA ASN A 38 -9.61 3.64 14.48
C ASN A 38 -9.13 4.21 15.83
N PHE A 39 -8.14 3.58 16.47
CA PHE A 39 -7.49 4.05 17.69
C PHE A 39 -6.27 4.93 17.41
N THR A 40 -5.61 4.78 16.26
CA THR A 40 -4.41 5.53 15.87
C THR A 40 -4.69 6.73 14.96
N LYS A 41 -5.90 6.87 14.41
CA LYS A 41 -6.37 8.09 13.70
C LYS A 41 -6.12 9.43 14.44
N PRO A 42 -6.25 9.52 15.78
CA PRO A 42 -5.87 10.75 16.49
C PRO A 42 -4.36 11.02 16.48
N LEU A 43 -3.55 9.96 16.39
CA LEU A 43 -2.08 10.00 16.39
C LEU A 43 -1.48 10.29 15.00
N SER A 44 -2.25 10.16 13.91
CA SER A 44 -1.80 10.56 12.56
C SER A 44 -1.60 12.08 12.41
N SER A 45 -2.03 12.86 13.40
CA SER A 45 -1.75 14.30 13.50
C SER A 45 -0.35 14.64 14.03
N LEU A 46 0.39 13.65 14.56
CA LEU A 46 1.73 13.86 15.08
C LEU A 46 2.77 13.91 13.95
N PRO A 47 3.78 14.80 14.02
CA PRO A 47 4.87 14.81 13.06
C PRO A 47 5.54 13.43 12.99
N ALA A 48 5.81 12.93 11.77
CA ALA A 48 6.42 11.62 11.49
C ALA A 48 5.59 10.36 11.82
N SER A 49 4.38 10.48 12.37
CA SER A 49 3.54 9.31 12.64
C SER A 49 3.02 8.65 11.35
N ASP A 50 2.92 9.41 10.26
CA ASP A 50 2.60 8.91 8.92
C ASP A 50 3.62 7.88 8.40
N LEU A 51 4.86 7.85 8.92
CA LEU A 51 5.85 6.82 8.52
C LEU A 51 5.64 5.47 9.22
N LEU A 52 5.12 5.49 10.45
CA LEU A 52 4.99 4.29 11.30
C LEU A 52 3.55 3.78 11.41
N LEU A 53 2.57 4.68 11.29
CA LEU A 53 1.14 4.37 11.40
C LEU A 53 0.44 4.29 10.05
N ALA A 54 1.13 4.63 8.95
CA ALA A 54 0.60 4.44 7.61
C ALA A 54 0.27 2.95 7.40
N PRO A 55 -0.93 2.63 6.92
CA PRO A 55 -1.30 1.25 6.66
C PRO A 55 -0.39 0.69 5.56
N PRO A 56 0.22 -0.48 5.77
CA PRO A 56 1.10 -1.07 4.78
C PRO A 56 0.30 -1.46 3.53
N VAL A 57 0.95 -1.50 2.37
CA VAL A 57 0.31 -1.74 1.05
C VAL A 57 0.84 -3.05 0.47
N SER A 58 -0.05 -3.87 -0.10
CA SER A 58 0.39 -5.09 -0.76
C SER A 58 1.09 -4.78 -2.08
N VAL A 59 2.06 -5.62 -2.47
CA VAL A 59 2.74 -5.51 -3.76
C VAL A 59 1.75 -5.63 -4.92
N ASP A 60 0.71 -6.44 -4.78
CA ASP A 60 -0.32 -6.64 -5.80
C ASP A 60 -1.20 -5.40 -5.99
N ASP A 61 -1.51 -4.68 -4.90
CA ASP A 61 -2.29 -3.44 -5.00
C ASP A 61 -1.50 -2.34 -5.71
N VAL A 62 -0.21 -2.21 -5.39
CA VAL A 62 0.69 -1.28 -6.09
C VAL A 62 0.80 -1.66 -7.57
N ALA A 63 0.99 -2.95 -7.88
CA ALA A 63 1.06 -3.43 -9.26
C ALA A 63 -0.24 -3.15 -10.03
N SER A 64 -1.40 -3.37 -9.41
CA SER A 64 -2.70 -3.09 -10.01
C SER A 64 -2.88 -1.59 -10.29
N ALA A 65 -2.48 -0.73 -9.34
CA ALA A 65 -2.52 0.72 -9.54
C ALA A 65 -1.59 1.19 -10.67
N VAL A 66 -0.42 0.56 -10.85
CA VAL A 66 0.46 0.83 -11.99
C VAL A 66 -0.21 0.43 -13.31
N ILE A 67 -0.83 -0.76 -13.37
CA ILE A 67 -1.53 -1.23 -14.57
C ILE A 67 -2.64 -0.24 -14.95
N ASN A 68 -3.46 0.19 -13.99
CA ASN A 68 -4.48 1.20 -14.23
C ASN A 68 -3.91 2.51 -14.76
N GLY A 69 -2.81 2.99 -14.18
CA GLY A 69 -2.16 4.22 -14.65
C GLY A 69 -1.50 4.14 -16.03
N ILE A 70 -1.41 2.94 -16.60
CA ILE A 70 -1.00 2.73 -18.00
C ILE A 70 -2.23 2.55 -18.90
N ALA A 71 -3.30 1.93 -18.40
CA ALA A 71 -4.48 1.58 -19.18
C ALA A 71 -5.52 2.71 -19.28
N ASP A 72 -5.60 3.58 -18.28
CA ASP A 72 -6.59 4.64 -18.15
C ASP A 72 -5.92 6.02 -18.23
N ASP A 73 -6.22 6.77 -19.28
CA ASP A 73 -5.69 8.12 -19.53
C ASP A 73 -6.16 9.14 -18.46
N ASP A 74 -7.29 8.87 -17.78
CA ASP A 74 -7.80 9.71 -16.70
C ASP A 74 -7.14 9.40 -15.34
N PHE A 75 -6.31 8.35 -15.27
CA PHE A 75 -5.56 7.99 -14.07
C PHE A 75 -4.22 8.76 -14.01
N PHE A 76 -4.29 10.03 -13.59
CA PHE A 76 -3.12 10.92 -13.52
C PHE A 76 -2.96 11.61 -12.16
N GLY A 77 -1.71 11.95 -11.78
CA GLY A 77 -1.40 12.70 -10.58
C GLY A 77 -0.65 11.91 -9.50
N VAL A 78 -0.77 12.37 -8.25
CA VAL A 78 -0.09 11.78 -7.09
C VAL A 78 -1.10 10.98 -6.27
N PHE A 79 -0.85 9.68 -6.11
CA PHE A 79 -1.72 8.76 -5.41
C PHE A 79 -1.19 8.48 -4.00
N THR A 80 -2.02 8.75 -3.00
CA THR A 80 -1.76 8.39 -1.59
C THR A 80 -2.05 6.91 -1.35
N ILE A 81 -1.70 6.43 -0.16
CA ILE A 81 -1.87 5.03 0.26
C ILE A 81 -3.30 4.54 0.05
N ASP A 82 -4.29 5.31 0.48
CA ASP A 82 -5.70 4.92 0.34
C ASP A 82 -6.14 4.88 -1.13
N GLN A 83 -5.69 5.84 -1.93
CA GLN A 83 -6.01 5.90 -3.36
C GLN A 83 -5.38 4.74 -4.14
N ILE A 84 -4.18 4.28 -3.74
CA ILE A 84 -3.56 3.07 -4.30
C ILE A 84 -4.42 1.84 -4.01
N LYS A 85 -4.90 1.69 -2.76
CA LYS A 85 -5.75 0.57 -2.37
C LYS A 85 -7.12 0.61 -3.04
N GLU A 86 -7.69 1.80 -3.22
CA GLU A 86 -8.96 1.99 -3.92
C GLU A 86 -8.83 1.64 -5.41
N ALA A 87 -7.78 2.14 -6.07
CA ALA A 87 -7.47 1.80 -7.45
C ALA A 87 -7.33 0.29 -7.66
N ALA A 88 -6.66 -0.41 -6.73
CA ALA A 88 -6.49 -1.86 -6.79
C ALA A 88 -7.79 -2.66 -6.65
N LYS A 89 -8.73 -2.20 -5.80
CA LYS A 89 -10.03 -2.86 -5.64
C LYS A 89 -10.84 -2.88 -6.93
N ASN A 90 -10.74 -1.81 -7.73
CA ASN A 90 -11.49 -1.69 -8.97
C ASN A 90 -10.98 -2.62 -10.09
N VAL A 91 -9.81 -3.24 -9.91
CA VAL A 91 -9.19 -4.17 -10.89
C VAL A 91 -9.47 -5.64 -10.55
N ARG A 92 -9.71 -5.97 -9.27
CA ARG A 92 -9.96 -7.35 -8.85
C ARG A 92 -11.37 -7.77 -9.28
N VAL A 93 -11.43 -8.63 -10.30
CA VAL A 93 -12.63 -9.31 -10.83
C VAL A 93 -13.04 -10.45 -9.90
#